data_AF-A0A9X3E6M6-F1
#
_entry.id   AF-A0A9X3E6M6-F1
#
_cell.length_a   1.000
_cell.length_b   1.000
_cell.length_c   1.000
_cell.angle_alpha   90.00
_cell.angle_beta   90.00
_cell.angle_gamma   90.00
#
_symmetry.space_group_name_H-M   'P 1'
#
loop_
_entity.id
_entity.type
_entity.pdbx_description
1 polymer ?
#
loop_
_entity_poly.entity_id
_entity_poly.type
_entity_poly.pdbx_seq_one_letter_code
_entity_poly.pdbx_strand_id
1 'polypeptide(L)'
;MFRPLVLAFALSVSAAQAATPKLEAEPPQGMSDAEMAEVVDFVVGNAVFALYHQAGHMMMERYGIEPAGGEQAADDFAVMTLLEPRSGAGDQTLVDAVDSWMLSNHLTASAGSDAIGLPDRHSVDADRANAIVCNMVGSNDKDFADIADAAALTPAARANCATSYQSKRSLWDNALKPMRRAAGAPLSVIPVVYDPPAANEVVELTILHDNKVLEEVATRLANDFTLPQPPTLRAKSCGAVTSSYDPARNEIVLCYELSGYHAELIVRDIQAR
;
A
#
# COMPACT_ATOMS: atom_id res chain seq x y z
N MET A 1 -52.43 -47.90 -42.66
CA MET A 1 -52.56 -46.55 -42.11
C MET A 1 -51.47 -46.35 -41.08
N PHE A 2 -50.47 -45.53 -41.42
CA PHE A 2 -49.31 -45.22 -40.58
C PHE A 2 -49.72 -44.28 -39.45
N ARG A 3 -49.32 -44.60 -38.21
CA ARG A 3 -49.29 -43.66 -37.07
C ARG A 3 -47.85 -43.63 -36.55
N PRO A 4 -47.16 -42.48 -36.58
CA PRO A 4 -45.82 -42.39 -36.03
C PRO A 4 -45.92 -42.29 -34.50
N LEU A 5 -45.18 -43.15 -33.81
CA LEU A 5 -44.94 -43.03 -32.38
C LEU A 5 -43.86 -41.96 -32.19
N VAL A 6 -44.23 -40.77 -31.69
CA VAL A 6 -43.27 -39.74 -31.29
C VAL A 6 -42.75 -40.13 -29.91
N LEU A 7 -41.51 -40.66 -29.85
CA LEU A 7 -40.79 -40.84 -28.59
C LEU A 7 -40.29 -39.46 -28.14
N ALA A 8 -40.92 -38.90 -27.10
CA ALA A 8 -40.40 -37.72 -26.42
C ALA A 8 -39.22 -38.14 -25.53
N PHE A 9 -37.99 -37.91 -26.01
CA PHE A 9 -36.80 -37.96 -25.16
C PHE A 9 -36.79 -36.73 -24.25
N ALA A 10 -37.15 -36.90 -22.99
CA ALA A 10 -36.88 -35.90 -21.96
C ALA A 10 -35.37 -35.88 -21.69
N LEU A 11 -34.67 -34.93 -22.29
CA LEU A 11 -33.29 -34.60 -21.94
C LEU A 11 -33.31 -33.92 -20.56
N SER A 12 -33.11 -34.70 -19.51
CA SER A 12 -32.78 -34.18 -18.19
C SER A 12 -31.39 -33.56 -18.24
N VAL A 13 -31.32 -32.23 -18.38
CA VAL A 13 -30.09 -31.48 -18.19
C VAL A 13 -29.80 -31.48 -16.69
N SER A 14 -28.97 -32.41 -16.24
CA SER A 14 -28.35 -32.30 -14.91
C SER A 14 -27.44 -31.09 -14.94
N ALA A 15 -27.90 -29.99 -14.37
CA ALA A 15 -27.04 -28.88 -13.99
C ALA A 15 -26.09 -29.40 -12.91
N ALA A 16 -24.91 -29.87 -13.32
CA ALA A 16 -23.80 -30.01 -12.41
C ALA A 16 -23.44 -28.60 -11.96
N GLN A 17 -23.87 -28.22 -10.75
CA GLN A 17 -23.33 -27.07 -10.05
C GLN A 17 -21.83 -27.35 -9.90
N ALA A 18 -21.01 -26.78 -10.78
CA ALA A 18 -19.58 -26.71 -10.56
C ALA A 18 -19.43 -25.82 -9.32
N ALA A 19 -19.16 -26.44 -8.17
CA ALA A 19 -18.72 -25.71 -7.00
C ALA A 19 -17.45 -24.96 -7.43
N THR A 20 -17.52 -23.64 -7.48
CA THR A 20 -16.33 -22.79 -7.60
C THR A 20 -15.41 -23.21 -6.45
N PRO A 21 -14.19 -23.70 -6.73
CA PRO A 21 -13.27 -24.02 -5.66
C PRO A 21 -13.07 -22.73 -4.86
N LYS A 22 -13.34 -22.79 -3.57
CA LYS A 22 -12.76 -21.80 -2.65
C LYS A 22 -11.26 -22.04 -2.73
N LEU A 23 -10.57 -21.20 -3.49
CA LEU A 23 -9.12 -21.10 -3.42
C LEU A 23 -8.82 -20.45 -2.06
N GLU A 24 -8.88 -21.24 -0.98
CA GLU A 24 -8.35 -20.83 0.31
C GLU A 24 -6.83 -21.01 0.22
N ALA A 25 -6.09 -19.93 0.44
CA ALA A 25 -4.65 -19.94 0.46
C ALA A 25 -4.15 -20.79 1.65
N GLU A 26 -3.36 -21.84 1.38
CA GLU A 26 -2.64 -22.54 2.45
C GLU A 26 -1.43 -21.68 2.87
N PRO A 27 -1.20 -21.45 4.18
CA PRO A 27 -0.04 -20.73 4.64
C PRO A 27 1.27 -21.47 4.28
N PRO A 28 2.39 -20.75 4.10
CA PRO A 28 3.70 -21.37 3.89
C PRO A 28 3.98 -22.45 4.94
N GLN A 29 4.32 -23.65 4.48
CA GLN A 29 4.56 -24.78 5.40
C GLN A 29 5.73 -24.47 6.33
N GLY A 30 5.49 -24.53 7.64
CA GLY A 30 6.54 -24.40 8.67
C GLY A 30 6.58 -23.06 9.40
N MET A 31 5.71 -22.10 9.08
CA MET A 31 5.56 -20.86 9.86
C MET A 31 4.63 -21.03 11.07
N SER A 32 5.00 -20.40 12.18
CA SER A 32 4.14 -20.19 13.34
C SER A 32 3.10 -19.10 13.09
N ASP A 33 2.05 -19.08 13.91
CA ASP A 33 1.01 -18.04 13.84
C ASP A 33 1.59 -16.62 13.99
N ALA A 34 2.65 -16.47 14.79
CA ALA A 34 3.32 -15.18 14.99
C ALA A 34 4.08 -14.72 13.73
N GLU A 35 4.77 -15.64 13.06
CA GLU A 35 5.45 -15.35 11.79
C GLU A 35 4.42 -15.02 10.69
N MET A 36 3.28 -15.72 10.67
CA MET A 36 2.20 -15.38 9.75
C MET A 36 1.61 -13.99 10.00
N ALA A 37 1.44 -13.61 11.26
CA ALA A 37 0.99 -12.26 11.61
C ALA A 37 2.01 -11.20 11.15
N GLU A 38 3.31 -11.45 11.34
CA GLU A 38 4.37 -10.56 10.86
C GLU A 38 4.34 -10.37 9.34
N VAL A 39 4.10 -11.45 8.58
CA VAL A 39 3.93 -11.37 7.11
C VAL A 39 2.73 -10.49 6.76
N VAL A 40 1.59 -10.72 7.40
CA VAL A 40 0.35 -9.97 7.14
C VAL A 40 0.54 -8.49 7.46
N ASP A 41 1.08 -8.17 8.63
CA ASP A 41 1.31 -6.80 9.08
C ASP A 41 2.24 -6.06 8.10
N PHE A 42 3.35 -6.68 7.71
CA PHE A 42 4.31 -6.09 6.78
C PHE A 42 3.72 -5.83 5.39
N VAL A 43 2.91 -6.75 4.86
CA VAL A 43 2.20 -6.59 3.59
C VAL A 43 1.16 -5.48 3.67
N VAL A 44 0.38 -5.44 4.76
CA VAL A 44 -0.65 -4.42 4.99
C VAL A 44 -0.02 -3.04 5.13
N GLY A 45 1.00 -2.88 5.97
CA GLY A 45 1.72 -1.62 6.16
C GLY A 45 2.26 -1.08 4.85
N ASN A 46 3.01 -1.88 4.09
CA ASN A 46 3.54 -1.44 2.81
C ASN A 46 2.46 -1.10 1.77
N ALA A 47 1.34 -1.84 1.76
CA ALA A 47 0.20 -1.52 0.90
C ALA A 47 -0.46 -0.18 1.27
N VAL A 48 -0.66 0.09 2.57
CA VAL A 48 -1.19 1.36 3.07
C VAL A 48 -0.25 2.52 2.71
N PHE A 49 1.06 2.36 2.92
CA PHE A 49 2.06 3.36 2.55
C PHE A 49 2.00 3.66 1.04
N ALA A 50 2.02 2.63 0.20
CA ALA A 50 1.95 2.77 -1.26
C ALA A 50 0.67 3.50 -1.70
N LEU A 51 -0.49 3.16 -1.13
CA LEU A 51 -1.74 3.83 -1.45
C LEU A 51 -1.75 5.32 -1.07
N TYR A 52 -1.20 5.69 0.09
CA TYR A 52 -1.07 7.11 0.44
C TYR A 52 -0.03 7.84 -0.41
N HIS A 53 1.07 7.19 -0.78
CA HIS A 53 2.03 7.74 -1.72
C HIS A 53 1.34 8.07 -3.06
N GLN A 54 0.56 7.15 -3.62
CA GLN A 54 -0.21 7.41 -4.84
C GLN A 54 -1.32 8.45 -4.65
N ALA A 55 -1.91 8.54 -3.46
CA ALA A 55 -2.81 9.64 -3.13
C ALA A 55 -2.08 10.99 -3.13
N GLY A 56 -0.80 11.05 -2.72
CA GLY A 56 0.07 12.21 -2.89
C GLY A 56 0.22 12.62 -4.35
N HIS A 57 0.50 11.67 -5.24
CA HIS A 57 0.53 11.91 -6.70
C HIS A 57 -0.81 12.43 -7.23
N MET A 58 -1.93 11.85 -6.78
CA MET A 58 -3.27 12.34 -7.12
C MET A 58 -3.46 13.79 -6.67
N MET A 59 -3.09 14.12 -5.43
CA MET A 59 -3.20 15.48 -4.90
C MET A 59 -2.44 16.48 -5.77
N MET A 60 -1.25 16.10 -6.22
CA MET A 60 -0.42 16.95 -7.07
C MET A 60 -1.04 17.16 -8.45
N GLU A 61 -1.33 16.08 -9.17
CA GLU A 61 -1.72 16.14 -10.57
C GLU A 61 -3.17 16.60 -10.79
N ARG A 62 -4.11 16.18 -9.93
CA ARG A 62 -5.54 16.46 -10.13
C ARG A 62 -5.97 17.80 -9.56
N TYR A 63 -5.36 18.21 -8.46
CA TYR A 63 -5.75 19.42 -7.72
C TYR A 63 -4.73 20.55 -7.85
N GLY A 64 -3.71 20.37 -8.70
CA GLY A 64 -2.72 21.41 -9.00
C GLY A 64 -1.87 21.79 -7.79
N ILE A 65 -1.65 20.83 -6.88
CA ILE A 65 -0.72 21.01 -5.76
C ILE A 65 0.68 20.78 -6.31
N GLU A 66 1.55 21.78 -6.27
CA GLU A 66 2.93 21.66 -6.76
C GLU A 66 3.94 21.72 -5.60
N PRO A 67 4.03 20.69 -4.75
CA PRO A 67 5.15 20.52 -3.85
C PRO A 67 6.37 20.16 -4.70
N ALA A 68 7.49 20.84 -4.50
CA ALA A 68 8.73 20.43 -5.14
C ALA A 68 9.12 19.03 -4.64
N GLY A 69 9.61 18.14 -5.53
CA GLY A 69 10.26 16.88 -5.12
C GLY A 69 9.74 15.58 -5.73
N GLY A 70 8.69 15.60 -6.56
CA GLY A 70 8.20 14.39 -7.26
C GLY A 70 7.85 13.25 -6.31
N GLU A 71 8.50 12.10 -6.45
CA GLU A 71 8.33 10.91 -5.59
C GLU A 71 8.55 11.22 -4.09
N GLN A 72 9.53 12.06 -3.76
CA GLN A 72 9.77 12.44 -2.37
C GLN A 72 8.61 13.25 -1.78
N ALA A 73 7.95 14.07 -2.60
CA ALA A 73 6.79 14.84 -2.15
C ALA A 73 5.59 13.91 -1.91
N ALA A 74 5.41 12.89 -2.75
CA ALA A 74 4.40 11.83 -2.54
C ALA A 74 4.66 11.03 -1.25
N ASP A 75 5.92 10.71 -0.92
CA ASP A 75 6.26 10.13 0.40
C ASP A 75 5.95 11.08 1.54
N ASP A 76 6.30 12.35 1.40
CA ASP A 76 6.04 13.35 2.44
C ASP A 76 4.53 13.44 2.74
N PHE A 77 3.67 13.32 1.72
CA PHE A 77 2.22 13.22 1.90
C PHE A 77 1.81 11.97 2.69
N ALA A 78 2.36 10.80 2.33
CA ALA A 78 2.10 9.55 3.04
C ALA A 78 2.52 9.65 4.51
N VAL A 79 3.73 10.14 4.77
CA VAL A 79 4.26 10.32 6.12
C VAL A 79 3.39 11.25 6.96
N MET A 80 3.00 12.41 6.44
CA MET A 80 2.16 13.35 7.18
C MET A 80 0.76 12.80 7.46
N THR A 81 0.22 12.01 6.54
CA THR A 81 -1.08 11.34 6.71
C THR A 81 -1.00 10.27 7.80
N LEU A 82 0.11 9.52 7.86
CA LEU A 82 0.31 8.43 8.82
C LEU A 82 0.68 8.93 10.22
N LEU A 83 1.39 10.07 10.33
CA LEU A 83 1.80 10.66 11.61
C LEU A 83 0.68 11.47 12.30
N GLU A 84 -0.41 11.83 11.61
CA GLU A 84 -1.43 12.74 12.16
C GLU A 84 -2.87 12.30 11.81
N PRO A 85 -3.74 11.97 12.78
CA PRO A 85 -3.44 11.82 14.19
C PRO A 85 -2.51 10.62 14.41
N ARG A 86 -1.57 10.77 15.33
CA ARG A 86 -0.59 9.73 15.59
C ARG A 86 -1.25 8.48 16.15
N SER A 87 -0.83 7.32 15.63
CA SER A 87 -1.28 6.01 16.07
C SER A 87 -0.14 5.00 15.93
N GLY A 88 -0.14 3.95 16.76
CA GLY A 88 0.87 2.89 16.64
C GLY A 88 0.86 2.20 15.28
N ALA A 89 -0.32 2.05 14.66
CA ALA A 89 -0.45 1.48 13.32
C ALA A 89 0.17 2.37 12.23
N GLY A 90 0.01 3.69 12.34
CA GLY A 90 0.64 4.65 11.42
C GLY A 90 2.16 4.67 11.56
N ASP A 91 2.66 4.65 12.80
CA ASP A 91 4.09 4.55 13.11
C ASP A 91 4.68 3.24 12.54
N GLN A 92 4.00 2.10 12.74
CA GLN A 92 4.42 0.80 12.20
C GLN A 92 4.42 0.78 10.68
N THR A 93 3.39 1.35 10.03
CA THR A 93 3.33 1.46 8.56
C THR A 93 4.56 2.18 7.98
N LEU A 94 5.07 3.20 8.68
CA LEU A 94 6.26 3.92 8.26
C LEU A 94 7.55 3.12 8.51
N VAL A 95 7.61 2.35 9.60
CA VAL A 95 8.69 1.38 9.83
C VAL A 95 8.72 0.34 8.72
N ASP A 96 7.57 -0.27 8.40
CA ASP A 96 7.47 -1.31 7.36
C ASP A 96 7.90 -0.80 5.97
N ALA A 97 7.62 0.47 5.66
CA ALA A 97 8.06 1.11 4.42
C ALA A 97 9.59 1.31 4.36
N VAL A 98 10.22 1.66 5.48
CA VAL A 98 11.68 1.78 5.59
C VAL A 98 12.33 0.38 5.53
N ASP A 99 11.77 -0.58 6.25
CA ASP A 99 12.26 -1.96 6.30
C ASP A 99 12.13 -2.64 4.93
N SER A 100 11.08 -2.38 4.16
CA SER A 100 10.94 -2.85 2.78
C SER A 100 12.12 -2.44 1.90
N TRP A 101 12.56 -1.19 1.98
CA TRP A 101 13.77 -0.75 1.29
C TRP A 101 15.02 -1.46 1.81
N MET A 102 15.20 -1.57 3.13
CA MET A 102 16.37 -2.22 3.73
C MET A 102 16.49 -3.69 3.34
N LEU A 103 15.38 -4.44 3.41
CA LEU A 103 15.29 -5.85 3.02
C LEU A 103 15.55 -6.03 1.53
N SER A 104 14.93 -5.20 0.68
CA SER A 104 15.17 -5.21 -0.77
C SER A 104 16.65 -4.96 -1.10
N ASN A 105 17.27 -3.97 -0.44
CA ASN A 105 18.67 -3.63 -0.67
C ASN A 105 19.64 -4.72 -0.19
N HIS A 106 19.32 -5.40 0.92
CA HIS A 106 20.11 -6.55 1.37
C HIS A 106 20.01 -7.72 0.38
N LEU A 107 18.82 -7.98 -0.17
CA LEU A 107 18.64 -9.01 -1.19
C LEU A 107 19.37 -8.67 -2.48
N THR A 108 19.34 -7.41 -2.95
CA THR A 108 20.08 -7.03 -4.16
C THR A 108 21.59 -7.11 -3.98
N ALA A 109 22.09 -6.71 -2.82
CA ALA A 109 23.51 -6.80 -2.48
C ALA A 109 23.99 -8.26 -2.36
N SER A 110 23.14 -9.19 -1.91
CA SER A 110 23.48 -10.60 -1.71
C SER A 110 23.25 -11.48 -2.94
N ALA A 111 22.30 -11.14 -3.82
CA ALA A 111 21.88 -12.00 -4.93
C ALA A 111 22.64 -11.77 -6.26
N GLY A 112 23.46 -10.72 -6.39
CA GLY A 112 24.15 -10.43 -7.66
C GLY A 112 23.15 -10.25 -8.83
N SER A 113 23.36 -10.91 -9.97
CA SER A 113 22.49 -10.80 -11.16
C SER A 113 21.07 -11.38 -10.99
N ASP A 114 20.82 -12.13 -9.92
CA ASP A 114 19.52 -12.78 -9.63
C ASP A 114 18.66 -11.93 -8.66
N ALA A 115 19.08 -10.69 -8.40
CA ALA A 115 18.41 -9.76 -7.50
C ALA A 115 16.96 -9.44 -7.95
N ILE A 116 16.01 -9.67 -7.04
CA ILE A 116 14.66 -9.09 -7.12
C ILE A 116 14.77 -7.64 -6.63
N GLY A 117 15.41 -6.77 -7.41
CA GLY A 117 15.38 -5.33 -7.17
C GLY A 117 14.09 -4.75 -7.73
N LEU A 118 13.46 -3.80 -7.03
CA LEU A 118 12.33 -3.06 -7.59
C LEU A 118 12.82 -2.25 -8.81
N PRO A 119 12.34 -2.53 -10.03
CA PRO A 119 12.65 -1.70 -11.21
C PRO A 119 11.75 -0.45 -11.27
N ASP A 120 10.84 -0.30 -10.30
CA ASP A 120 9.84 0.74 -10.26
C ASP A 120 10.40 2.04 -9.68
N ARG A 121 10.24 3.15 -10.41
CA ARG A 121 10.61 4.49 -9.92
C ARG A 121 9.87 4.91 -8.65
N HIS A 122 8.72 4.29 -8.35
CA HIS A 122 7.94 4.60 -7.14
C HIS A 122 8.48 3.86 -5.91
N SER A 123 9.40 2.89 -6.05
CA SER A 123 10.05 2.23 -4.92
C SER A 123 10.85 3.20 -4.07
N VAL A 124 10.77 3.07 -2.75
CA VAL A 124 11.63 3.81 -1.82
C VAL A 124 13.09 3.42 -2.07
N ASP A 125 13.95 4.41 -2.28
CA ASP A 125 15.41 4.25 -2.37
C ASP A 125 16.10 4.70 -1.06
N ALA A 126 17.43 4.67 -1.02
CA ALA A 126 18.20 5.01 0.18
C ALA A 126 17.96 6.44 0.65
N ASP A 127 17.85 7.40 -0.27
CA ASP A 127 17.65 8.80 0.07
C ASP A 127 16.23 9.04 0.57
N ARG A 128 15.23 8.41 -0.07
CA ARG A 128 13.82 8.48 0.32
C ARG A 128 13.56 7.76 1.65
N ALA A 129 14.17 6.61 1.91
CA ALA A 129 14.10 5.91 3.20
C ALA A 129 14.67 6.76 4.32
N ASN A 130 15.85 7.37 4.12
CA ASN A 130 16.44 8.30 5.06
C ASN A 130 15.55 9.54 5.29
N ALA A 131 14.88 10.04 4.25
CA ALA A 131 13.95 11.14 4.38
C ALA A 131 12.69 10.77 5.18
N ILE A 132 12.16 9.55 5.02
CA ILE A 132 11.04 9.03 5.84
C ILE A 132 11.47 8.96 7.31
N VAL A 133 12.61 8.33 7.63
CA VAL A 133 13.12 8.26 9.01
C VAL A 133 13.33 9.66 9.58
N CYS A 134 13.92 10.57 8.80
CA CYS A 134 14.13 11.95 9.24
C CYS A 134 12.81 12.70 9.46
N ASN A 135 11.77 12.46 8.66
CA ASN A 135 10.45 13.02 8.90
C ASN A 135 9.83 12.46 10.20
N MET A 136 9.96 11.16 10.48
CA MET A 136 9.51 10.54 11.74
C MET A 136 10.20 11.20 12.93
N VAL A 137 11.54 11.19 12.96
CA VAL A 137 12.36 11.83 14.01
C VAL A 137 12.05 13.32 14.15
N GLY A 138 11.84 14.01 13.02
CA GLY A 138 11.49 15.42 13.02
C GLY A 138 10.11 15.73 13.60
N SER A 139 9.18 14.78 13.53
CA SER A 139 7.86 14.89 14.14
C SER A 139 7.89 14.68 15.66
N ASN A 140 8.71 13.73 16.13
CA ASN A 140 8.93 13.46 17.54
C ASN A 140 10.26 12.69 17.74
N ASP A 141 11.27 13.40 18.21
CA ASP A 141 12.63 12.88 18.35
C ASP A 141 12.76 11.78 19.40
N LYS A 142 11.99 11.89 20.48
CA LYS A 142 12.03 10.94 21.60
C LYS A 142 11.40 9.61 21.23
N ASP A 143 10.22 9.65 20.63
CA ASP A 143 9.46 8.44 20.38
C ASP A 143 9.99 7.64 19.18
N PHE A 144 10.82 8.26 18.33
CA PHE A 144 11.45 7.60 17.19
C PHE A 144 12.98 7.50 17.33
N ALA A 145 13.50 7.61 18.56
CA ALA A 145 14.94 7.50 18.83
C ALA A 145 15.51 6.14 18.39
N ASP A 146 14.80 5.05 18.67
CA ASP A 146 15.23 3.69 18.32
C ASP A 146 15.28 3.48 16.80
N ILE A 147 14.31 4.03 16.06
CA ILE A 147 14.30 4.00 14.59
C ILE A 147 15.49 4.79 14.04
N ALA A 148 15.77 5.96 14.62
CA ALA A 148 16.90 6.77 14.21
C ALA A 148 18.25 6.07 14.45
N ASP A 149 18.36 5.30 15.54
CA ASP A 149 19.52 4.49 15.87
C ASP A 149 19.66 3.31 14.89
N ALA A 150 18.57 2.58 14.62
CA ALA A 150 18.54 1.46 13.68
C ALA A 150 18.92 1.88 12.25
N ALA A 151 18.44 3.04 11.80
CA ALA A 151 18.80 3.64 10.51
C ALA A 151 20.16 4.36 10.52
N ALA A 152 20.92 4.29 11.62
CA ALA A 152 22.25 4.89 11.77
C ALA A 152 22.30 6.40 11.46
N LEU A 153 21.23 7.16 11.73
CA LEU A 153 21.21 8.60 11.54
C LEU A 153 22.22 9.26 12.48
N THR A 154 23.24 9.91 11.89
CA THR A 154 24.23 10.66 12.68
C THR A 154 23.56 11.79 13.48
N PRO A 155 24.13 12.22 14.62
CA PRO A 155 23.60 13.35 15.39
C PRO A 155 23.42 14.63 14.55
N ALA A 156 24.33 14.87 13.59
CA ALA A 156 24.24 15.99 12.66
C ALA A 156 23.05 15.88 11.70
N ALA A 157 22.74 14.68 11.22
CA ALA A 157 21.54 14.45 10.40
C ALA A 157 20.26 14.68 11.20
N ARG A 158 20.19 14.13 12.43
CA ARG A 158 19.02 14.29 13.33
C ARG A 158 18.75 15.75 13.68
N ALA A 159 19.79 16.56 13.87
CA ALA A 159 19.66 17.97 14.25
C ALA A 159 18.81 18.80 13.26
N ASN A 160 18.77 18.39 11.99
CA ASN A 160 18.01 19.11 10.96
C ASN A 160 16.62 18.50 10.69
N CYS A 161 16.31 17.34 11.26
CA CYS A 161 15.09 16.60 10.94
C CYS A 161 13.82 17.35 11.37
N ALA A 162 13.82 17.98 12.56
CA ALA A 162 12.67 18.77 13.01
C ALA A 162 12.35 19.95 12.06
N THR A 163 13.37 20.70 11.64
CA THR A 163 13.21 21.82 10.71
C THR A 163 12.76 21.34 9.32
N SER A 164 13.34 20.24 8.83
CA SER A 164 12.96 19.62 7.55
C SER A 164 11.50 19.17 7.57
N TYR A 165 11.10 18.40 8.59
CA TYR A 165 9.73 17.94 8.79
C TYR A 165 8.74 19.10 8.84
N GLN A 166 9.01 20.12 9.66
CA GLN A 166 8.12 21.28 9.79
C GLN A 166 7.97 22.07 8.48
N SER A 167 9.05 22.17 7.69
CA SER A 167 9.04 22.86 6.40
C SER A 167 8.16 22.11 5.39
N LYS A 168 8.37 20.80 5.26
CA LYS A 168 7.57 19.92 4.39
C LYS A 168 6.10 19.88 4.82
N ARG A 169 5.85 19.75 6.13
CA ARG A 169 4.49 19.76 6.71
C ARG A 169 3.77 21.06 6.39
N SER A 170 4.42 22.20 6.62
CA SER A 170 3.84 23.51 6.32
C SER A 170 3.51 23.65 4.84
N LEU A 171 4.35 23.10 3.97
CA LEU A 171 4.12 23.11 2.53
C LEU A 171 2.85 22.32 2.17
N TRP A 172 2.71 21.08 2.66
CA TRP A 172 1.53 20.25 2.40
C TRP A 172 0.26 20.79 3.08
N ASP A 173 0.34 21.25 4.33
CA ASP A 173 -0.80 21.83 5.06
C ASP A 173 -1.35 23.07 4.34
N ASN A 174 -0.48 23.93 3.81
CA ASN A 174 -0.89 25.09 3.03
C ASN A 174 -1.52 24.68 1.70
N ALA A 175 -0.92 23.72 0.99
CA ALA A 175 -1.40 23.26 -0.30
C ALA A 175 -2.75 22.53 -0.20
N LEU A 176 -2.97 21.76 0.86
CA LEU A 176 -4.19 20.99 1.10
C LEU A 176 -5.33 21.81 1.71
N LYS A 177 -5.05 23.00 2.25
CA LYS A 177 -6.03 23.86 2.93
C LYS A 177 -7.37 24.03 2.16
N PRO A 178 -7.39 24.23 0.83
CA PRO A 178 -8.64 24.38 0.09
C PRO A 178 -9.50 23.10 0.07
N MET A 179 -8.89 21.94 0.28
CA MET A 179 -9.53 20.62 0.22
C MET A 179 -9.80 20.00 1.58
N ARG A 180 -9.21 20.53 2.67
CA ARG A 180 -9.45 20.00 4.02
C ARG A 180 -10.95 19.98 4.32
N ARG A 181 -11.45 18.82 4.77
CA ARG A 181 -12.87 18.68 5.11
C ARG A 181 -13.17 19.45 6.39
N ALA A 182 -14.21 20.29 6.35
CA ALA A 182 -14.72 20.94 7.55
C ALA A 182 -15.43 19.93 8.46
N ALA A 183 -15.34 20.14 9.78
CA ALA A 183 -16.09 19.34 10.75
C ALA A 183 -17.60 19.37 10.42
N GLY A 184 -18.21 18.18 10.30
CA GLY A 184 -19.63 18.04 9.97
C GLY A 184 -19.99 18.13 8.49
N ALA A 185 -19.03 18.42 7.59
CA ALA A 185 -19.30 18.34 6.14
C ALA A 185 -19.55 16.88 5.71
N PRO A 186 -20.36 16.62 4.67
CA PRO A 186 -20.56 15.26 4.15
C PRO A 186 -19.23 14.60 3.77
N LEU A 187 -19.13 13.28 3.97
CA LEU A 187 -17.97 12.51 3.53
C LEU A 187 -18.00 12.32 2.01
N SER A 188 -16.83 12.40 1.39
CA SER A 188 -16.65 11.99 0.01
C SER A 188 -16.86 10.48 -0.09
N VAL A 189 -17.64 10.00 -1.07
CA VAL A 189 -17.74 8.56 -1.33
C VAL A 189 -16.61 8.18 -2.27
N ILE A 190 -15.63 7.44 -1.75
CA ILE A 190 -14.48 6.92 -2.50
C ILE A 190 -14.77 5.45 -2.83
N PRO A 191 -15.02 5.07 -4.09
CA PRO A 191 -15.25 3.68 -4.46
C PRO A 191 -14.02 2.81 -4.21
N VAL A 192 -14.24 1.60 -3.70
CA VAL A 192 -13.20 0.57 -3.52
C VAL A 192 -13.55 -0.62 -4.40
N VAL A 193 -12.56 -1.13 -5.14
CA VAL A 193 -12.73 -2.25 -6.07
C VAL A 193 -11.58 -3.24 -5.93
N TYR A 194 -11.91 -4.51 -5.78
CA TYR A 194 -10.96 -5.62 -5.88
C TYR A 194 -11.28 -6.40 -7.16
N ASP A 195 -10.39 -6.34 -8.15
CA ASP A 195 -10.53 -7.12 -9.37
C ASP A 195 -10.13 -8.59 -9.12
N PRO A 196 -10.68 -9.56 -9.87
CA PRO A 196 -10.28 -10.95 -9.75
C PRO A 196 -8.75 -11.13 -9.91
N PRO A 197 -8.09 -11.85 -9.00
CA PRO A 197 -6.64 -12.03 -9.02
C PRO A 197 -6.24 -13.12 -10.02
N ALA A 198 -4.97 -13.16 -10.40
CA ALA A 198 -4.41 -14.35 -11.03
C ALA A 198 -4.44 -15.54 -10.04
N ALA A 199 -4.33 -16.77 -10.56
CA ALA A 199 -4.44 -17.97 -9.72
C ALA A 199 -3.41 -18.04 -8.58
N ASN A 200 -2.24 -17.41 -8.77
CA ASN A 200 -1.15 -17.34 -7.80
C ASN A 200 -1.20 -16.09 -6.90
N GLU A 201 -2.26 -15.27 -6.98
CA GLU A 201 -2.37 -13.98 -6.26
C GLU A 201 -3.56 -13.95 -5.28
N VAL A 202 -4.14 -15.11 -4.99
CA VAL A 202 -5.31 -15.19 -4.11
C VAL A 202 -4.95 -14.86 -2.66
N VAL A 203 -3.73 -15.17 -2.23
CA VAL A 203 -3.25 -14.83 -0.88
C VAL A 203 -3.24 -13.32 -0.69
N GLU A 204 -2.67 -12.60 -1.65
CA GLU A 204 -2.50 -11.15 -1.64
C GLU A 204 -3.86 -10.45 -1.64
N LEU A 205 -4.79 -10.88 -2.50
CA LEU A 205 -6.17 -10.41 -2.44
C LEU A 205 -6.78 -10.64 -1.05
N THR A 206 -6.64 -11.85 -0.50
CA THR A 206 -7.25 -12.22 0.79
C THR A 206 -6.70 -11.34 1.91
N ILE A 207 -5.38 -11.14 1.96
CA ILE A 207 -4.74 -10.24 2.94
C ILE A 207 -5.29 -8.82 2.81
N LEU A 208 -5.32 -8.26 1.60
CA LEU A 208 -5.77 -6.88 1.40
C LEU A 208 -7.26 -6.69 1.70
N HIS A 209 -8.10 -7.68 1.37
CA HIS A 209 -9.53 -7.63 1.55
C HIS A 209 -9.94 -7.86 3.01
N ASP A 210 -9.40 -8.90 3.66
CA ASP A 210 -9.80 -9.26 5.03
C ASP A 210 -9.32 -8.22 6.05
N ASN A 211 -8.20 -7.54 5.76
CA ASN A 211 -7.71 -6.40 6.54
C ASN A 211 -8.28 -5.04 6.07
N LYS A 212 -9.21 -5.02 5.09
CA LYS A 212 -9.91 -3.81 4.62
C LYS A 212 -8.97 -2.67 4.21
N VAL A 213 -7.83 -3.00 3.62
CA VAL A 213 -6.73 -2.06 3.38
C VAL A 213 -7.20 -0.86 2.55
N LEU A 214 -7.92 -1.11 1.45
CA LEU A 214 -8.39 -0.04 0.58
C LEU A 214 -9.52 0.75 1.24
N GLU A 215 -10.42 0.09 1.97
CA GLU A 215 -11.52 0.74 2.67
C GLU A 215 -11.05 1.67 3.78
N GLU A 216 -10.01 1.30 4.53
CA GLU A 216 -9.46 2.15 5.58
C GLU A 216 -8.76 3.38 5.00
N VAL A 217 -7.99 3.21 3.90
CA VAL A 217 -7.40 4.34 3.17
C VAL A 217 -8.48 5.25 2.59
N ALA A 218 -9.50 4.69 1.95
CA ALA A 218 -10.64 5.45 1.42
C ALA A 218 -11.36 6.22 2.53
N THR A 219 -11.61 5.58 3.66
CA THR A 219 -12.24 6.20 4.83
C THR A 219 -11.40 7.34 5.36
N ARG A 220 -10.08 7.16 5.44
CA ARG A 220 -9.17 8.21 5.91
C ARG A 220 -9.15 9.41 4.98
N LEU A 221 -8.97 9.19 3.68
CA LEU A 221 -8.99 10.27 2.67
C LEU A 221 -10.32 11.03 2.68
N ALA A 222 -11.45 10.32 2.78
CA ALA A 222 -12.78 10.92 2.85
C ALA A 222 -13.02 11.73 4.14
N ASN A 223 -12.40 11.33 5.26
CA ASN A 223 -12.47 12.05 6.52
C ASN A 223 -11.63 13.34 6.50
N ASP A 224 -10.49 13.31 5.84
CA ASP A 224 -9.53 14.42 5.82
C ASP A 224 -9.85 15.45 4.74
N PHE A 225 -10.45 15.03 3.62
CA PHE A 225 -10.60 15.85 2.42
C PHE A 225 -12.02 15.86 1.83
N THR A 226 -12.43 17.03 1.35
CA THR A 226 -13.56 17.20 0.43
C THR A 226 -13.02 17.08 -0.98
N LEU A 227 -13.24 15.93 -1.62
CA LEU A 227 -12.75 15.65 -2.96
C LEU A 227 -13.89 15.87 -3.97
N PRO A 228 -13.84 16.92 -4.81
CA PRO A 228 -14.88 17.16 -5.82
C PRO A 228 -15.03 16.01 -6.82
N GLN A 229 -13.92 15.31 -7.10
CA GLN A 229 -13.86 14.13 -7.95
C GLN A 229 -13.09 13.04 -7.20
N PRO A 230 -13.74 12.30 -6.28
CA PRO A 230 -13.08 11.27 -5.50
C PRO A 230 -12.51 10.18 -6.44
N PRO A 231 -11.30 9.67 -6.16
CA PRO A 231 -10.72 8.59 -6.96
C PRO A 231 -11.46 7.28 -6.68
N THR A 232 -11.28 6.29 -7.55
CA THR A 232 -11.50 4.88 -7.17
C THR A 232 -10.20 4.31 -6.62
N LEU A 233 -10.25 3.63 -5.47
CA LEU A 233 -9.14 2.79 -5.03
C LEU A 233 -9.37 1.38 -5.59
N ARG A 234 -8.38 0.85 -6.31
CA ARG A 234 -8.50 -0.43 -7.00
C ARG A 234 -7.31 -1.33 -6.70
N ALA A 235 -7.57 -2.57 -6.29
CA ALA A 235 -6.58 -3.63 -6.24
C ALA A 235 -6.78 -4.60 -7.41
N LYS A 236 -5.71 -4.97 -8.11
CA LYS A 236 -5.78 -5.82 -9.32
C LYS A 236 -4.43 -6.47 -9.65
N SER A 237 -4.44 -7.48 -10.52
CA SER A 237 -3.23 -7.94 -11.20
C SER A 237 -2.80 -6.93 -12.27
N CYS A 238 -1.51 -6.59 -12.30
CA CYS A 238 -0.95 -5.57 -13.20
C CYS A 238 0.05 -6.11 -14.22
N GLY A 239 0.62 -7.28 -13.97
CA GLY A 239 1.80 -7.82 -14.66
C GLY A 239 3.11 -7.17 -14.23
N ALA A 240 3.12 -6.43 -13.12
CA ALA A 240 4.30 -5.72 -12.60
C ALA A 240 4.19 -5.44 -11.09
N VAL A 241 5.33 -5.49 -10.39
CA VAL A 241 5.47 -5.16 -8.96
C VAL A 241 5.44 -3.64 -8.79
N THR A 242 4.25 -3.05 -8.68
CA THR A 242 4.10 -1.58 -8.65
C THR A 242 2.80 -1.12 -7.97
N SER A 243 2.68 0.19 -7.77
CA SER A 243 1.42 0.90 -7.53
C SER A 243 1.41 2.16 -8.40
N SER A 244 0.23 2.70 -8.71
CA SER A 244 0.15 3.90 -9.56
C SER A 244 -1.10 4.71 -9.30
N TYR A 245 -1.01 6.00 -9.55
CA TYR A 245 -2.16 6.84 -9.81
C TYR A 245 -2.37 7.02 -11.32
N ASP A 246 -3.55 6.67 -11.82
CA ASP A 246 -3.98 6.88 -13.21
C ASP A 246 -4.80 8.18 -13.31
N PRO A 247 -4.22 9.28 -13.84
CA PRO A 247 -4.92 10.56 -13.94
C PRO A 247 -6.08 10.53 -14.94
N ALA A 248 -6.03 9.67 -15.96
CA ALA A 248 -7.07 9.60 -16.99
C ALA A 248 -8.34 8.93 -16.46
N ARG A 249 -8.19 7.89 -15.63
CA ARG A 249 -9.31 7.17 -15.01
C ARG A 249 -9.69 7.69 -13.61
N ASN A 250 -8.83 8.50 -13.00
CA ASN A 250 -8.94 8.90 -11.59
C ASN A 250 -8.95 7.67 -10.66
N GLU A 251 -7.97 6.78 -10.85
CA GLU A 251 -7.84 5.56 -10.06
C GLU A 251 -6.49 5.53 -9.35
N ILE A 252 -6.49 5.18 -8.06
CA ILE A 252 -5.29 4.78 -7.33
C ILE A 252 -5.28 3.26 -7.34
N VAL A 253 -4.25 2.70 -7.97
CA VAL A 253 -4.10 1.27 -8.24
C VAL A 253 -3.00 0.67 -7.37
N LEU A 254 -3.36 -0.37 -6.63
CA LEU A 254 -2.42 -1.26 -5.95
C LEU A 254 -2.35 -2.59 -6.71
N CYS A 255 -1.16 -3.00 -7.12
CA CYS A 255 -0.98 -4.27 -7.83
C CYS A 255 -0.78 -5.41 -6.81
N TYR A 256 -1.46 -6.54 -7.00
CA TYR A 256 -1.29 -7.71 -6.11
C TYR A 256 0.17 -8.17 -6.08
N GLU A 257 0.90 -8.03 -7.18
CA GLU A 257 2.32 -8.34 -7.29
C GLU A 257 3.19 -7.52 -6.32
N LEU A 258 2.79 -6.28 -5.98
CA LEU A 258 3.50 -5.49 -4.98
C LEU A 258 3.31 -6.07 -3.57
N SER A 259 2.10 -6.53 -3.23
CA SER A 259 1.84 -7.23 -1.98
C SER A 259 2.58 -8.57 -1.89
N GLY A 260 2.58 -9.34 -2.98
CA GLY A 260 3.32 -10.61 -3.05
C GLY A 260 4.83 -10.40 -2.91
N TYR A 261 5.37 -9.37 -3.54
CA TYR A 261 6.77 -8.98 -3.36
C TYR A 261 7.11 -8.65 -1.90
N HIS A 262 6.29 -7.86 -1.21
CA HIS A 262 6.51 -7.58 0.21
C HIS A 262 6.42 -8.83 1.08
N ALA A 263 5.49 -9.75 0.77
CA ALA A 263 5.40 -11.04 1.43
C ALA A 263 6.70 -11.85 1.24
N GLU A 264 7.23 -11.91 0.02
CA GLU A 264 8.50 -12.60 -0.26
C GLU A 264 9.68 -12.00 0.50
N LEU A 265 9.77 -10.67 0.62
CA LEU A 265 10.81 -9.99 1.38
C LEU A 265 10.83 -10.44 2.83
N ILE A 266 9.68 -10.35 3.52
CA ILE A 266 9.59 -10.62 4.95
C ILE A 266 9.68 -12.12 5.25
N VAL A 267 9.14 -12.99 4.38
CA VAL A 267 9.30 -14.45 4.52
C VAL A 267 10.78 -14.84 4.49
N ARG A 268 11.58 -14.24 3.60
CA ARG A 268 13.02 -14.53 3.52
C ARG A 268 13.76 -14.02 4.76
N ASP A 269 13.39 -12.87 5.28
CA ASP A 269 13.97 -12.34 6.51
C ASP A 269 13.66 -13.26 7.70
N ILE A 270 12.40 -13.67 7.87
CA ILE A 270 11.98 -14.63 8.91
C ILE A 270 12.79 -15.92 8.82
N GLN A 271 12.97 -16.48 7.63
CA GLN A 271 13.73 -17.71 7.40
C GLN A 271 15.24 -17.57 7.68
N ALA A 272 15.78 -16.36 7.71
CA ALA A 272 17.19 -16.08 7.95
C ALA A 272 17.53 -15.85 9.44
N ARG A 273 16.51 -15.73 10.31
CA ARG A 273 16.65 -15.55 11.76
C ARG A 273 16.94 -16.88 12.48
#